data_AF-A0A9E4XXI9-F1
#
_entry.id   AF-A0A9E4XXI9-F1
#
_cell.length_a   1.000
_cell.length_b   1.000
_cell.length_c   1.000
_cell.angle_alpha   90.00
_cell.angle_beta   90.00
_cell.angle_gamma   90.00
#
_symmetry.space_group_name_H-M   'P 1'
#
loop_
_entity.id
_entity.type
_entity.pdbx_description
1 polymer ?
#
loop_
_entity_poly.entity_id
_entity_poly.type
_entity_poly.pdbx_seq_one_letter_code
_entity_poly.pdbx_strand_id
1 'polypeptide(L)'
;MKQVKRFSYTPILGWSMSRYNMFSICKRKYFYHYYNKYDPELPVRLIRQLKDLSSKPLVIGIAAHEVIQALLTRLGKTNKDIDRVKFIDYALRTSEHLTKTAAFHEVFYREMEEVTIEDIYPKVELCLGNLLDSDRYRWLVEEAIKTSDEWVIE
;
A
#
# COMPACT_ATOMS: atom_id res chain seq x y z
N MET A 1 -21.40 -17.06 -7.57
CA MET A 1 -20.82 -15.69 -7.52
C MET A 1 -21.11 -15.10 -6.15
N LYS A 2 -20.10 -14.63 -5.41
CA LYS A 2 -20.34 -13.88 -4.15
C LYS A 2 -21.00 -12.55 -4.52
N GLN A 3 -22.17 -12.25 -3.93
CA GLN A 3 -22.84 -10.96 -4.12
C GLN A 3 -21.89 -9.83 -3.70
N VAL A 4 -21.69 -8.87 -4.60
CA VAL A 4 -20.99 -7.62 -4.29
C VAL A 4 -21.84 -6.87 -3.27
N LYS A 5 -21.26 -6.56 -2.10
CA LYS A 5 -21.93 -5.73 -1.10
C LYS A 5 -22.27 -4.38 -1.71
N ARG A 6 -23.55 -4.06 -1.79
CA ARG A 6 -24.05 -2.74 -2.19
C ARG A 6 -24.16 -1.87 -0.95
N PHE A 7 -23.51 -0.72 -0.98
CA PHE A 7 -23.61 0.30 0.06
C PHE A 7 -24.51 1.41 -0.45
N SER A 8 -25.48 1.83 0.36
CA SER A 8 -26.35 2.96 0.02
C SER A 8 -25.52 4.22 -0.15
N TYR A 9 -25.87 5.03 -1.15
CA TYR A 9 -25.35 6.38 -1.30
C TYR A 9 -25.56 7.16 0.00
N THR A 10 -24.51 7.77 0.55
CA THR A 10 -24.61 8.69 1.68
C THR A 10 -24.32 10.11 1.19
N PRO A 11 -25.18 11.10 1.48
CA PRO A 11 -24.98 12.49 1.06
C PRO A 11 -23.85 13.18 1.82
N ILE A 12 -23.25 12.53 2.83
CA ILE A 12 -22.10 13.05 3.58
C ILE A 12 -20.82 12.86 2.75
N LEU A 13 -20.48 13.87 1.94
CA LEU A 13 -19.20 13.99 1.26
C LEU A 13 -18.04 13.92 2.30
N GLY A 14 -17.07 13.02 2.08
CA GLY A 14 -15.79 13.03 2.81
C GLY A 14 -15.47 11.80 3.66
N TRP A 15 -16.23 10.72 3.56
CA TRP A 15 -15.89 9.44 4.22
C TRP A 15 -15.44 8.41 3.20
N SER A 16 -14.14 8.09 3.21
CA SER A 16 -13.62 6.91 2.52
C SER A 16 -14.15 5.63 3.16
N MET A 17 -14.15 4.52 2.42
CA MET A 17 -14.50 3.20 2.97
C MET A 17 -13.64 2.85 4.19
N SER A 18 -12.34 3.20 4.17
CA SER A 18 -11.44 3.01 5.31
C SER A 18 -11.89 3.79 6.55
N ARG A 19 -12.33 5.04 6.38
CA ARG A 19 -12.86 5.89 7.45
C ARG A 19 -14.16 5.34 8.04
N TYR A 20 -15.08 4.92 7.18
CA TYR A 20 -16.34 4.30 7.59
C TYR A 20 -16.12 3.00 8.37
N ASN A 21 -15.24 2.14 7.86
CA ASN A 21 -14.90 0.88 8.54
C ASN A 21 -14.27 1.13 9.90
N MET A 22 -13.37 2.10 10.03
CA MET A 22 -12.76 2.44 11.30
C MET A 22 -13.78 2.92 12.34
N PHE A 23 -14.70 3.80 11.94
CA PHE A 23 -15.80 4.25 12.81
C PHE A 23 -16.68 3.09 13.25
N SER A 24 -17.02 2.20 12.31
CA SER A 24 -17.87 1.04 12.55
C SER A 24 -17.22 0.00 13.47
N ILE A 25 -15.90 -0.21 13.36
CA ILE A 25 -15.14 -1.14 14.20
C ILE A 25 -14.94 -0.57 15.61
N CYS A 26 -14.49 0.68 15.72
CA CYS A 26 -14.20 1.29 17.02
C CYS A 26 -14.24 2.82 16.96
N LYS A 27 -15.26 3.40 17.61
CA LYS A 27 -15.44 4.86 17.70
C LYS A 27 -14.27 5.56 18.40
N ARG A 28 -13.66 4.92 19.42
CA ARG A 28 -12.47 5.45 20.11
C ARG A 28 -11.26 5.50 19.19
N LYS A 29 -11.02 4.45 18.39
CA LYS A 29 -9.97 4.42 17.36
C LYS A 29 -10.20 5.53 16.33
N TYR A 30 -11.42 5.67 15.85
CA TYR A 30 -11.80 6.75 14.93
C TYR A 30 -11.54 8.14 15.53
N PHE A 31 -11.92 8.36 16.80
CA PHE A 31 -11.64 9.61 17.50
C PHE A 31 -10.15 9.92 17.54
N TYR A 32 -9.29 8.99 17.97
CA TYR A 32 -7.84 9.24 17.99
C TYR A 32 -7.21 9.42 16.61
N HIS A 33 -7.79 8.81 15.58
CA HIS A 33 -7.27 8.94 14.24
C HIS A 33 -7.54 10.31 13.61
N TYR A 34 -8.71 10.91 13.86
CA TYR A 34 -9.19 12.13 13.20
C TYR A 34 -9.35 13.35 14.12
N TYR A 35 -9.52 13.14 15.42
CA TYR A 35 -9.91 14.16 16.39
C TYR A 35 -9.00 14.21 17.63
N ASN A 36 -7.80 13.62 17.57
CA ASN A 36 -6.87 13.51 18.70
C ASN A 36 -6.53 14.83 19.42
N LYS A 37 -6.57 15.97 18.72
CA LYS A 37 -6.27 17.29 19.31
C LYS A 37 -7.24 17.72 20.41
N TYR A 38 -8.37 17.03 20.55
CA TYR A 38 -9.40 17.31 21.55
C TYR A 38 -9.31 16.39 22.78
N ASP A 39 -8.34 15.48 22.84
CA ASP A 39 -8.09 14.70 24.06
C ASP A 39 -7.27 15.54 25.05
N PRO A 40 -7.81 15.85 26.25
CA PRO A 40 -7.10 16.66 27.24
C PRO A 40 -6.12 15.87 28.10
N GLU A 41 -6.19 14.54 28.09
CA GLU A 41 -5.43 13.66 29.00
C GLU A 41 -4.14 13.16 28.35
N LEU A 42 -4.21 12.77 27.07
CA LEU A 42 -3.10 12.15 26.36
C LEU A 42 -2.30 13.15 25.52
N PRO A 43 -0.96 13.15 25.61
CA PRO A 43 -0.13 13.99 24.75
C PRO A 43 -0.35 13.67 23.27
N VAL A 44 -0.64 14.69 22.46
CA VAL A 44 -0.85 14.56 21.00
C VAL A 44 0.34 13.90 20.32
N ARG A 45 1.56 14.14 20.81
CA ARG A 45 2.80 13.51 20.29
C ARG A 45 2.75 11.98 20.40
N LEU A 46 2.32 11.45 21.54
CA LEU A 46 2.20 10.01 21.76
C LEU A 46 1.15 9.42 20.82
N ILE A 47 -0.01 10.08 20.68
CA ILE A 47 -1.08 9.62 19.79
C ILE A 47 -0.59 9.57 18.33
N ARG A 48 0.15 10.59 17.87
CA ARG A 48 0.72 10.62 16.52
C ARG A 48 1.74 9.49 16.33
N GLN A 49 2.66 9.32 17.27
CA GLN A 49 3.64 8.23 17.22
C GLN A 49 2.96 6.86 17.09
N LEU A 50 1.92 6.59 17.89
CA LEU A 50 1.18 5.32 17.83
C LEU A 50 0.36 5.17 16.54
N LYS A 51 -0.17 6.27 16.01
CA LYS A 51 -0.93 6.29 14.76
C LYS A 51 -0.03 6.01 13.55
N ASP A 52 1.21 6.47 13.58
CA ASP A 52 2.16 6.36 12.48
C ASP A 52 2.92 5.02 12.49
N LEU A 53 2.61 4.12 13.45
CA LEU A 53 3.12 2.75 13.45
C LEU A 53 2.64 2.00 12.20
N SER A 54 3.56 1.27 11.59
CA SER A 54 3.32 0.37 10.47
C SER A 54 3.42 -1.09 10.91
N SER A 55 3.20 -1.99 9.95
CA SER A 55 3.31 -3.44 10.15
C SER A 55 4.06 -4.06 8.99
N LYS A 56 4.68 -5.22 9.19
CA LYS A 56 5.31 -6.00 8.12
C LYS A 56 4.37 -6.17 6.93
N PRO A 57 3.11 -6.63 7.07
CA PRO A 57 2.20 -6.77 5.93
C PRO A 57 1.88 -5.45 5.24
N LEU A 58 1.77 -4.34 5.98
CA LEU A 58 1.50 -3.03 5.40
C LEU A 58 2.69 -2.51 4.61
N VAL A 59 3.91 -2.64 5.12
CA VAL A 59 5.14 -2.26 4.41
C VAL A 59 5.34 -3.11 3.15
N ILE A 60 5.10 -4.43 3.23
CA ILE A 60 5.11 -5.31 2.05
C ILE A 60 4.13 -4.81 0.99
N GLY A 61 2.90 -4.50 1.39
CA GLY A 61 1.87 -3.98 0.50
C GLY A 61 2.27 -2.65 -0.14
N ILE A 62 2.77 -1.70 0.65
CA ILE A 62 3.24 -0.40 0.16
C ILE A 62 4.37 -0.59 -0.86
N ALA A 63 5.40 -1.38 -0.53
CA ALA A 63 6.53 -1.63 -1.42
C ALA A 63 6.08 -2.24 -2.76
N ALA A 64 5.21 -3.25 -2.72
CA ALA A 64 4.66 -3.84 -3.93
C ALA A 64 3.87 -2.80 -4.76
N HIS A 65 2.99 -2.04 -4.13
CA HIS A 65 2.18 -1.03 -4.82
C HIS A 65 3.03 0.10 -5.43
N GLU A 66 4.07 0.58 -4.75
CA GLU A 66 4.97 1.61 -5.28
C GLU A 66 5.72 1.11 -6.53
N VAL A 67 6.23 -0.11 -6.49
CA VAL A 67 6.94 -0.71 -7.63
C VAL A 67 5.99 -0.95 -8.80
N ILE A 68 4.76 -1.42 -8.54
CA ILE A 68 3.72 -1.58 -9.57
C ILE A 68 3.35 -0.23 -10.18
N GLN A 69 3.18 0.81 -9.38
CA GLN A 69 2.92 2.16 -9.87
C GLN A 69 4.05 2.65 -10.78
N ALA A 70 5.31 2.44 -10.39
CA ALA A 70 6.46 2.80 -11.21
C ALA A 70 6.47 2.05 -12.55
N LEU A 71 6.15 0.75 -12.54
CA LEU A 71 6.01 -0.06 -13.73
C LEU A 71 4.90 0.46 -14.67
N LEU A 72 3.70 0.68 -14.14
CA LEU A 72 2.57 1.17 -14.94
C LEU A 72 2.84 2.57 -15.50
N THR A 73 3.47 3.45 -14.71
CA THR A 73 3.88 4.80 -15.15
C THR A 73 4.91 4.71 -16.27
N ARG A 74 5.86 3.78 -16.21
CA ARG A 74 6.82 3.52 -17.29
C ARG A 74 6.09 3.03 -18.55
N LEU A 75 5.16 2.10 -18.40
CA LEU A 75 4.42 1.53 -19.54
C LEU A 75 3.58 2.59 -20.25
N GLY A 76 2.98 3.53 -19.53
CA GLY A 76 2.32 4.69 -20.13
C GLY A 76 3.26 5.61 -20.95
N LYS A 77 4.59 5.46 -20.83
CA LYS A 77 5.59 6.24 -21.59
C LYS A 77 6.30 5.40 -22.66
N THR A 78 6.44 4.10 -22.47
CA THR A 78 7.14 3.21 -23.39
C THR A 78 6.65 1.77 -23.27
N ASN A 79 6.40 1.15 -24.42
CA ASN A 79 6.04 -0.26 -24.53
C ASN A 79 7.25 -1.20 -24.64
N LYS A 80 8.48 -0.69 -24.51
CA LYS A 80 9.67 -1.53 -24.51
C LYS A 80 9.61 -2.54 -23.37
N ASP A 81 10.10 -3.74 -23.64
CA ASP A 81 10.20 -4.80 -22.64
C ASP A 81 10.88 -4.31 -21.36
N ILE A 82 10.41 -4.84 -20.23
CA ILE A 82 10.99 -4.53 -18.94
C ILE A 82 12.34 -5.23 -18.80
N ASP A 83 13.32 -4.47 -18.31
CA ASP A 83 14.56 -5.05 -17.83
C ASP A 83 14.27 -5.65 -16.44
N ARG A 84 14.08 -6.97 -16.39
CA ARG A 84 13.72 -7.68 -15.15
C ARG A 84 14.79 -7.50 -14.07
N VAL A 85 16.07 -7.43 -14.43
CA VAL A 85 17.16 -7.23 -13.46
C VAL A 85 17.03 -5.87 -12.79
N LYS A 86 16.86 -4.80 -13.59
CA LYS A 86 16.67 -3.44 -13.05
C LYS A 86 15.36 -3.30 -12.26
N PHE A 87 14.32 -4.02 -12.66
CA PHE A 87 13.04 -4.01 -11.96
C PHE A 87 13.14 -4.61 -10.56
N ILE A 88 13.81 -5.77 -10.45
CA ILE A 88 14.07 -6.45 -9.17
C ILE A 88 15.01 -5.62 -8.29
N ASP A 89 16.07 -5.04 -8.85
CA ASP A 89 16.94 -4.11 -8.11
C ASP A 89 16.16 -2.90 -7.56
N TYR A 90 15.30 -2.30 -8.36
CA TYR A 90 14.44 -1.20 -7.92
C TYR A 90 13.51 -1.64 -6.79
N ALA A 91 12.89 -2.81 -6.90
CA ALA A 91 12.02 -3.36 -5.86
C ALA A 91 12.75 -3.59 -4.54
N LEU A 92 13.99 -4.09 -4.59
CA LEU A 92 14.83 -4.29 -3.42
C LEU A 92 15.14 -2.94 -2.75
N ARG A 93 15.63 -1.96 -3.51
CA ARG A 93 15.96 -0.62 -2.96
C ARG A 93 14.75 0.09 -2.36
N THR A 94 13.58 -0.01 -2.99
CA THR A 94 12.32 0.51 -2.44
C THR A 94 11.97 -0.18 -1.13
N SER A 95 12.06 -1.51 -1.09
CA SER A 95 11.77 -2.31 0.11
C SER A 95 12.74 -1.99 1.26
N GLU A 96 14.03 -1.83 0.97
CA GLU A 96 15.04 -1.42 1.95
C GLU A 96 14.75 -0.05 2.53
N HIS A 97 14.41 0.92 1.68
CA HIS A 97 14.08 2.28 2.11
C HIS A 97 12.88 2.29 3.06
N LEU A 98 11.80 1.61 2.67
CA LEU A 98 10.58 1.52 3.48
C LEU A 98 10.82 0.78 4.80
N THR A 99 11.62 -0.29 4.78
CA THR A 99 11.98 -1.03 6.00
C THR A 99 12.78 -0.16 6.96
N LYS A 100 13.75 0.63 6.47
CA LYS A 100 14.57 1.53 7.30
C LYS A 100 13.80 2.71 7.89
N THR A 101 12.72 3.14 7.24
CA THR A 101 11.98 4.36 7.63
C THR A 101 10.71 4.07 8.43
N ALA A 102 10.18 2.86 8.35
CA ALA A 102 8.97 2.48 9.06
C ALA A 102 9.20 2.27 10.56
N ALA A 103 8.28 2.78 11.38
CA ALA A 103 8.19 2.42 12.79
C ALA A 103 7.27 1.19 12.93
N PHE A 104 7.84 0.00 13.13
CA PHE A 104 7.08 -1.24 13.18
C PHE A 104 6.38 -1.46 14.52
N HIS A 105 5.10 -1.84 14.48
CA HIS A 105 4.38 -2.25 15.69
C HIS A 105 5.00 -3.50 16.33
N GLU A 106 5.55 -4.41 15.53
CA GLU A 106 6.24 -5.62 15.99
C GLU A 106 7.41 -5.27 16.92
N VAL A 107 8.16 -4.22 16.58
CA VAL A 107 9.28 -3.72 17.41
C VAL A 107 8.75 -2.91 18.59
N PHE A 108 7.78 -2.03 18.36
CA PHE A 108 7.21 -1.18 19.41
C PHE A 108 6.59 -1.99 20.57
N TYR A 109 5.88 -3.07 20.25
CA TYR A 109 5.25 -3.96 21.23
C TYR A 109 6.15 -5.13 21.66
N ARG A 110 7.43 -5.14 21.24
CA ARG A 110 8.45 -6.15 21.63
C ARG A 110 8.10 -7.58 21.19
N GLU A 111 7.39 -7.72 20.09
CA GLU A 111 7.17 -9.01 19.42
C GLU A 111 8.43 -9.44 18.65
N MET A 112 9.21 -8.47 18.17
CA MET A 112 10.51 -8.65 17.52
C MET A 112 11.51 -7.62 18.04
N GLU A 113 12.81 -7.94 18.05
CA GLU A 113 13.86 -6.96 18.38
C GLU A 113 14.04 -5.93 17.27
N GLU A 114 14.01 -6.40 16.02
CA GLU A 114 14.08 -5.58 14.82
C GLU A 114 13.29 -6.24 13.68
N VAL A 115 12.95 -5.46 12.66
CA VAL A 115 12.42 -5.97 11.39
C VAL A 115 13.44 -5.64 10.31
N THR A 116 13.90 -6.67 9.60
CA THR A 116 14.95 -6.52 8.60
C THR A 116 14.40 -6.64 7.18
N ILE A 117 15.26 -6.45 6.17
CA ILE A 117 14.83 -6.57 4.77
C ILE A 117 14.42 -8.01 4.43
N GLU A 118 15.02 -9.01 5.08
CA GLU A 118 14.73 -10.43 4.94
C GLU A 118 13.29 -10.77 5.37
N ASP A 119 12.69 -9.98 6.27
CA ASP A 119 11.30 -10.11 6.70
C ASP A 119 10.27 -9.58 5.68
N ILE A 120 10.71 -8.71 4.78
CA ILE A 120 9.85 -7.91 3.91
C ILE A 120 10.00 -8.35 2.46
N TYR A 121 11.24 -8.31 1.94
CA TYR A 121 11.52 -8.42 0.52
C TYR A 121 11.05 -9.73 -0.13
N PRO A 122 11.21 -10.92 0.47
CA PRO A 122 10.78 -12.16 -0.16
C PRO A 122 9.28 -12.17 -0.56
N LYS A 123 8.43 -11.53 0.25
CA LYS A 123 7.00 -11.41 -0.07
C LYS A 123 6.74 -10.35 -1.13
N VAL A 124 7.50 -9.25 -1.13
CA VAL A 124 7.41 -8.21 -2.18
C VAL A 124 7.80 -8.82 -3.52
N GLU A 125 8.93 -9.50 -3.59
CA GLU A 125 9.42 -10.18 -4.79
C GLU A 125 8.40 -11.20 -5.30
N LEU A 126 7.83 -12.03 -4.43
CA LEU A 126 6.79 -12.97 -4.79
C LEU A 126 5.55 -12.28 -5.38
N CYS A 127 5.07 -11.19 -4.76
CA CYS A 127 3.93 -10.42 -5.28
C CYS A 127 4.21 -9.84 -6.66
N LEU A 128 5.41 -9.31 -6.89
CA LEU A 128 5.81 -8.72 -8.16
C LEU A 128 6.03 -9.80 -9.24
N GLY A 129 6.63 -10.94 -8.89
CA GLY A 129 6.75 -12.10 -9.78
C GLY A 129 5.38 -12.59 -10.23
N ASN A 130 4.45 -12.76 -9.30
CA ASN A 130 3.06 -13.14 -9.61
C ASN A 130 2.38 -12.15 -10.55
N LEU A 131 2.65 -10.84 -10.43
CA LEU A 131 2.14 -9.87 -11.38
C LEU A 131 2.75 -10.07 -12.77
N LEU A 132 4.08 -10.12 -12.86
CA LEU A 132 4.79 -10.23 -14.14
C LEU A 132 4.45 -11.51 -14.91
N ASP A 133 4.12 -12.58 -14.20
CA ASP A 133 3.78 -13.87 -14.80
C ASP A 133 2.25 -14.03 -14.99
N SER A 134 1.46 -13.04 -14.60
CA SER A 134 -0.01 -13.08 -14.73
C SER A 134 -0.48 -12.83 -16.16
N ASP A 135 -1.61 -13.46 -16.52
CA ASP A 135 -2.33 -13.18 -17.76
C ASP A 135 -2.74 -11.70 -17.87
N ARG A 136 -2.97 -11.04 -16.73
CA ARG A 136 -3.31 -9.62 -16.70
C ARG A 136 -2.15 -8.75 -17.17
N TYR A 137 -0.93 -9.07 -16.73
CA TYR A 137 0.26 -8.35 -17.19
C TYR A 137 0.57 -8.65 -18.67
N ARG A 138 0.42 -9.90 -19.10
CA ARG A 138 0.54 -10.27 -20.52
C ARG A 138 -0.42 -9.47 -21.39
N TRP A 139 -1.69 -9.45 -21.02
CA TRP A 139 -2.72 -8.63 -21.67
C TRP A 139 -2.36 -7.14 -21.68
N LEU A 140 -1.83 -6.62 -20.58
CA LEU A 140 -1.43 -5.22 -20.46
C LEU A 140 -0.37 -4.85 -21.51
N VAL A 141 0.69 -5.66 -21.66
CA VAL A 141 1.82 -5.34 -22.55
C VAL A 141 1.58 -5.73 -24.01
N GLU A 142 0.77 -6.75 -24.29
CA GLU A 142 0.51 -7.22 -25.66
C GLU A 142 -0.67 -6.52 -26.33
N GLU A 143 -1.70 -6.16 -25.56
CA GLU A 143 -2.95 -5.61 -26.09
C GLU A 143 -3.20 -4.19 -25.60
N ALA A 144 -3.34 -4.00 -24.30
CA ALA A 144 -3.88 -2.76 -23.73
C ALA A 144 -2.98 -1.54 -24.02
N ILE A 145 -1.66 -1.72 -23.97
CA ILE A 145 -0.71 -0.62 -24.14
C ILE A 145 -0.72 -0.04 -25.57
N LYS A 146 -1.24 -0.78 -26.56
CA LYS A 146 -1.34 -0.30 -27.95
C LYS A 146 -2.32 0.85 -28.10
N THR A 147 -3.27 0.98 -27.17
CA THR A 147 -4.26 2.05 -27.10
C THR A 147 -4.03 2.93 -25.87
N SER A 148 -2.79 2.99 -25.34
CA SER A 148 -2.49 3.74 -24.12
C SER A 148 -2.74 5.24 -24.23
N ASP A 149 -2.69 5.76 -25.45
CA ASP A 149 -3.03 7.13 -25.84
C ASP A 149 -4.54 7.44 -25.71
N GLU A 150 -5.39 6.42 -25.71
CA GLU A 150 -6.84 6.52 -25.52
C GLU A 150 -7.29 6.29 -24.07
N TRP A 151 -6.36 5.99 -23.16
CA TRP A 151 -6.70 5.73 -21.77
C TRP A 151 -7.16 7.02 -21.07
N VAL A 152 -8.45 7.10 -20.76
CA VAL A 152 -8.99 8.15 -19.89
C VAL A 152 -8.64 7.81 -18.45
N ILE A 153 -7.67 8.53 -17.90
CA ILE A 153 -7.37 8.52 -16.47
C ILE A 153 -8.23 9.64 -15.85
N GLU A 154 -9.40 9.28 -15.31
CA GLU A 154 -10.21 10.19 -14.45
C GLU A 154 -9.62 10.31 -13.04
#